data_AF-A0A8H6YZA3-F1
#
_entry.id   AF-A0A8H6YZA3-F1
#
_cell.length_a   1.000
_cell.length_b   1.000
_cell.length_c   1.000
_cell.angle_alpha   90.00
_cell.angle_beta   90.00
_cell.angle_gamma   90.00
#
_symmetry.space_group_name_H-M   'P 1'
#
loop_
_entity.id
_entity.type
_entity.pdbx_description
1 polymer ?
#
loop_
_entity_poly.entity_id
_entity_poly.type
_entity_poly.pdbx_seq_one_letter_code
_entity_poly.pdbx_strand_id
1 'polypeptide(L)'
;MSTFFASLWALVFFQVFSIPGLDEAAVMQIWPVIPWWLLVTFGSYSLWSLGWGLFTFRDCPEAYHELMHEISQAKEDLRTRGLVLD
;
A
#
# COMPACT_ATOMS: atom_id res chain seq x y z
N MET A 1 13.30 22.01 1.62
CA MET A 1 13.21 21.25 2.89
C MET A 1 13.41 19.75 2.66
N SER A 2 12.69 19.12 1.72
CA SER A 2 12.88 17.69 1.37
C SER A 2 14.31 17.34 0.90
N THR A 3 14.93 18.20 0.10
CA THR A 3 16.31 18.01 -0.41
C THR A 3 17.38 18.02 0.68
N PHE A 4 17.14 18.71 1.80
CA PHE A 4 18.07 18.76 2.93
C PHE A 4 18.05 17.45 3.73
N PHE A 5 16.86 16.86 3.91
CA PHE A 5 16.70 15.55 4.51
C PHE A 5 17.27 14.43 3.63
N ALA A 6 17.02 14.48 2.32
CA ALA A 6 17.55 13.51 1.37
C ALA A 6 19.09 13.55 1.30
N SER A 7 19.67 14.75 1.27
CA SER A 7 21.14 14.92 1.28
C SER A 7 21.76 14.50 2.61
N LEU A 8 21.14 14.82 3.77
CA LEU A 8 21.61 14.34 5.07
C LEU A 8 21.57 12.81 5.17
N TRP A 9 20.49 12.17 4.69
CA TRP A 9 20.37 10.71 4.66
C TRP A 9 21.43 10.07 3.76
N ALA A 10 21.70 10.65 2.58
CA ALA A 10 22.76 10.19 1.69
C ALA A 10 24.16 10.36 2.31
N LEU A 11 24.42 11.46 3.02
CA LEU A 11 25.70 11.70 3.68
C LEU A 11 25.96 10.71 4.82
N VAL A 12 24.93 10.39 5.61
CA VAL A 12 25.00 9.32 6.61
C VAL A 12 25.28 8.00 5.90
N PHE A 13 24.52 7.67 4.85
CA PHE A 13 24.67 6.46 4.03
C PHE A 13 26.08 6.27 3.44
N PHE A 14 26.81 7.33 3.11
CA PHE A 14 28.19 7.23 2.60
C PHE A 14 29.27 7.15 3.70
N GLN A 15 28.90 6.97 4.97
CA GLN A 15 29.83 6.90 6.11
C GLN A 15 30.75 8.12 6.23
N VAL A 16 30.24 9.31 5.90
CA VAL A 16 31.03 10.56 6.05
C VAL A 16 31.30 10.87 7.53
N PHE A 17 30.57 10.24 8.46
CA PHE A 17 30.76 10.34 9.91
C PHE A 17 31.08 8.97 10.52
N SER A 18 32.24 8.85 11.17
CA SER A 18 32.56 7.70 12.03
C SER A 18 31.66 7.72 13.27
N ILE A 19 30.98 6.61 13.56
CA ILE A 19 30.11 6.49 14.74
C ILE A 19 30.99 6.09 15.93
N PRO A 20 31.19 6.95 16.94
CA PRO A 20 32.04 6.62 18.09
C PRO A 20 31.36 5.54 18.94
N GLY A 21 32.05 4.41 19.17
CA GLY A 21 31.60 3.32 20.04
C GLY A 21 31.11 2.04 19.34
N LEU A 22 31.19 1.96 18.02
CA LEU A 22 30.94 0.73 17.25
C LEU A 22 32.26 0.10 16.79
N ASP A 23 32.33 -1.23 16.84
CA ASP A 23 33.46 -1.98 16.32
C ASP A 23 33.62 -1.77 14.81
N GLU A 24 34.78 -1.29 14.38
CA GLU A 24 35.03 -0.88 12.98
C GLU A 24 34.86 -2.06 12.00
N ALA A 25 35.17 -3.27 12.46
CA ALA A 25 35.02 -4.49 11.67
C ALA A 25 33.55 -4.82 11.38
N ALA A 26 32.67 -4.66 12.37
CA ALA A 26 31.23 -4.87 12.22
C ALA A 26 30.61 -3.81 11.29
N VAL A 27 31.01 -2.55 11.42
CA VAL A 27 30.52 -1.45 10.59
C VAL A 27 30.86 -1.70 9.12
N MET A 28 32.11 -2.07 8.80
CA MET A 28 32.53 -2.32 7.42
C MET A 28 31.73 -3.43 6.74
N GLN A 29 31.26 -4.43 7.49
CA GLN A 29 30.48 -5.55 6.97
C GLN A 29 28.98 -5.23 6.86
N ILE A 30 28.38 -4.59 7.88
CA ILE A 30 26.94 -4.35 7.94
C ILE A 30 26.52 -3.20 7.02
N TRP A 31 27.37 -2.18 6.90
CA TRP A 31 27.03 -0.92 6.23
C TRP A 31 26.57 -1.06 4.78
N PRO A 32 27.26 -1.83 3.90
CA PRO A 32 26.82 -2.01 2.53
C PRO A 32 25.51 -2.81 2.39
N VAL A 33 25.09 -3.53 3.43
CA VAL A 33 23.92 -4.43 3.39
C VAL A 33 22.63 -3.74 3.86
N ILE A 34 22.74 -2.72 4.70
CA ILE A 34 21.62 -1.87 5.18
C ILE A 34 20.69 -1.38 4.05
N PRO A 35 21.18 -0.78 2.94
CA PRO A 35 20.30 -0.34 1.84
C PRO A 35 19.46 -1.47 1.25
N TRP A 36 20.07 -2.65 1.07
CA TRP A 36 19.39 -3.81 0.53
C TRP A 36 18.30 -4.31 1.50
N TRP A 37 18.62 -4.38 2.79
CA TRP A 37 17.65 -4.69 3.84
C TRP A 37 16.47 -3.73 3.87
N LEU A 38 16.75 -2.43 3.74
CA LEU A 38 15.71 -1.40 3.72
C LEU A 38 14.81 -1.54 2.48
N LEU A 39 15.39 -1.83 1.33
CA LEU A 39 14.64 -2.08 0.09
C LEU A 39 13.76 -3.33 0.20
N VAL A 40 14.30 -4.44 0.70
CA VAL A 40 13.56 -5.70 0.86
C VAL A 40 12.42 -5.54 1.85
N THR A 41 12.67 -4.96 3.02
CA THR A 41 11.63 -4.74 4.04
C THR A 41 10.55 -3.79 3.55
N PHE A 42 10.91 -2.69 2.89
CA PHE A 42 9.97 -1.76 2.27
C PHE A 42 9.13 -2.44 1.17
N GLY A 43 9.76 -3.26 0.33
CA GLY A 43 9.09 -4.03 -0.72
C GLY A 43 8.10 -5.03 -0.14
N SER A 44 8.52 -5.82 0.86
CA SER A 44 7.65 -6.78 1.55
C SER A 44 6.47 -6.11 2.25
N TYR A 45 6.69 -4.99 2.93
CA TYR A 45 5.62 -4.21 3.56
C TYR A 45 4.62 -3.67 2.53
N SER A 46 5.11 -3.13 1.42
CA SER A 46 4.27 -2.61 0.33
C SER A 46 3.42 -3.73 -0.29
N LEU A 47 4.03 -4.89 -0.57
CA LEU A 47 3.33 -6.06 -1.09
C LEU A 47 2.28 -6.58 -0.10
N TRP A 48 2.58 -6.61 1.19
CA TRP A 48 1.63 -7.01 2.22
C TRP A 48 0.43 -6.08 2.28
N SER A 49 0.66 -4.77 2.33
CA SER A 49 -0.40 -3.76 2.37
C SER A 49 -1.31 -3.83 1.13
N LEU A 50 -0.73 -3.99 -0.06
CA LEU A 50 -1.48 -4.12 -1.31
C LEU A 50 -2.20 -5.46 -1.39
N GLY A 51 -1.55 -6.55 -0.98
CA GLY A 51 -2.13 -7.88 -0.94
C GLY A 51 -3.34 -7.95 0.00
N TRP A 52 -3.27 -7.30 1.16
CA TRP A 52 -4.39 -7.19 2.07
C TRP A 52 -5.58 -6.45 1.46
N GLY A 53 -5.33 -5.31 0.81
CA GLY A 53 -6.37 -4.57 0.10
C GLY A 53 -7.04 -5.41 -0.99
N LEU A 54 -6.25 -6.09 -1.83
CA LEU A 54 -6.76 -6.95 -2.90
C LEU A 54 -7.57 -8.13 -2.36
N PHE A 55 -7.16 -8.71 -1.22
CA PHE A 55 -7.88 -9.79 -0.56
C PHE A 55 -9.25 -9.33 -0.04
N THR A 56 -9.33 -8.12 0.54
CA THR A 56 -10.57 -7.56 1.09
C THR A 56 -11.55 -7.05 0.02
N PHE A 57 -11.10 -6.61 -1.15
CA PHE A 57 -11.98 -6.11 -2.23
C PHE A 57 -12.89 -7.17 -2.86
N ARG A 58 -12.67 -8.47 -2.60
CA ARG A 58 -13.44 -9.54 -3.27
C ARG A 58 -14.87 -9.69 -2.77
N ASP A 59 -15.17 -9.19 -1.58
CA ASP A 59 -16.50 -9.26 -0.99
C ASP A 59 -17.36 -8.08 -1.48
N CYS A 60 -17.71 -8.08 -2.77
CA CYS A 60 -18.79 -7.28 -3.35
C CYS A 60 -20.15 -8.01 -3.55
N PRO A 61 -20.53 -9.09 -2.81
CA PRO A 61 -21.86 -9.66 -2.97
C PRO A 61 -22.95 -8.73 -2.41
N GLU A 62 -22.63 -7.95 -1.38
CA GLU A 62 -23.58 -7.05 -0.71
C GLU A 62 -23.99 -5.90 -1.63
N ALA A 63 -23.02 -5.18 -2.21
CA ALA A 63 -23.30 -4.11 -3.18
C ALA A 63 -24.01 -4.63 -4.45
N TYR A 64 -23.70 -5.86 -4.89
CA TYR A 64 -24.41 -6.49 -6.00
C TYR A 64 -25.87 -6.78 -5.65
N HIS A 65 -26.16 -7.30 -4.46
CA HIS A 65 -27.53 -7.57 -4.02
C HIS A 65 -28.33 -6.29 -3.77
N GLU A 66 -27.72 -5.27 -3.18
CA GLU A 66 -28.35 -3.97 -2.96
C GLU A 66 -28.73 -3.30 -4.30
N LEU A 67 -27.80 -3.26 -5.25
CA LEU A 67 -28.08 -2.72 -6.59
C LEU A 67 -29.19 -3.49 -7.31
N MET A 68 -29.23 -4.82 -7.17
CA MET A 68 -30.25 -5.64 -7.81
C MET A 68 -31.63 -5.49 -7.16
N HIS A 69 -31.66 -5.25 -5.86
CA HIS A 69 -32.88 -4.89 -5.15
C HIS A 69 -33.42 -3.53 -5.62
N GLU A 70 -32.57 -2.50 -5.74
CA GLU A 70 -32.97 -1.20 -6.31
C GLU A 70 -33.53 -1.33 -7.74
N ILE A 71 -32.92 -2.16 -8.59
CA ILE A 71 -33.43 -2.43 -9.94
C ILE A 71 -34.82 -3.07 -9.91
N SER A 72 -35.07 -4.02 -9.00
CA SER A 72 -36.39 -4.65 -8.87
C SER A 72 -37.46 -3.65 -8.44
N GLN A 73 -37.16 -2.80 -7.47
CA GLN A 73 -38.06 -1.74 -7.01
C GLN A 73 -38.36 -0.72 -8.11
N ALA A 74 -37.33 -0.28 -8.85
CA ALA A 74 -37.51 0.62 -9.98
C ALA A 74 -38.36 0.00 -11.10
N LYS A 75 -38.18 -1.29 -11.40
CA LYS A 75 -39.02 -2.02 -12.37
C LYS A 75 -40.48 -2.07 -11.92
N GLU A 76 -40.73 -2.28 -10.64
CA GLU A 76 -42.07 -2.37 -10.09
C GLU A 76 -42.77 -1.00 -10.09
N ASP A 77 -42.06 0.07 -9.75
CA ASP A 77 -42.58 1.44 -9.82
C ASP A 77 -42.83 1.91 -11.27
N LEU A 78 -42.04 1.44 -12.25
CA LEU A 78 -42.33 1.68 -13.66
C LEU A 78 -43.57 0.92 -14.13
N ARG A 79 -43.78 -0.31 -13.62
CA ARG A 79 -44.97 -1.12 -13.92
C ARG A 79 -46.24 -0.51 -13.33
N THR A 80 -46.20 0.03 -12.10
CA THR A 80 -47.35 0.75 -11.50
C THR A 80 -47.68 2.03 -12.27
N ARG A 81 -46.69 2.68 -12.87
CA ARG A 81 -46.86 3.85 -13.76
C ARG A 81 -47.31 3.48 -15.19
N GLY A 82 -47.57 2.20 -15.47
CA GLY A 82 -48.10 1.74 -16.75
C GLY A 82 -47.07 1.56 -17.87
N LEU A 83 -45.78 1.64 -17.55
CA LEU A 83 -44.68 1.36 -18.49
C LEU A 83 -44.32 -0.13 -18.41
N VAL A 84 -44.60 -0.87 -19.48
CA VAL A 84 -44.26 -2.29 -19.57
C VAL A 84 -42.82 -2.39 -20.10
N LEU A 85 -41.90 -2.88 -19.28
CA LEU A 85 -40.52 -3.19 -19.67
C LEU A 85 -40.47 -4.66 -20.09
N ASP A 86 -40.36 -4.90 -21.40
CA ASP A 86 -40.04 -6.22 -22.00
C ASP A 86 -38.52 -6.47 -21.96
#